data_AF-A0A9E2Q3F0-F1
#
_entry.id   AF-A0A9E2Q3F0-F1
#
_cell.length_a   1.000
_cell.length_b   1.000
_cell.length_c   1.000
_cell.angle_alpha   90.00
_cell.angle_beta   90.00
_cell.angle_gamma   90.00
#
_symmetry.space_group_name_H-M   'P 1'
#
loop_
_entity.id
_entity.type
_entity.pdbx_description
1 polymer ?
#
loop_
_entity_poly.entity_id
_entity_poly.type
_entity_poly.pdbx_seq_one_letter_code
_entity_poly.pdbx_strand_id
1 'polypeptide(L)' 'MSPIFLNILAEVFEMRDPYRDSHQKRVSQLACAMAREMNLPEEQIEGIRVAGNIHDIGKISVPMEILSKPGRVNK' A
#
# COMPACT_ATOMS: atom_id res chain seq x y z
N MET A 1 -2.77 17.40 0.84
CA MET A 1 -1.41 16.83 1.02
C MET A 1 -0.79 16.69 -0.37
N SER A 2 0.45 17.13 -0.60
CA SER A 2 1.03 17.16 -1.96
C SER A 2 1.18 15.73 -2.54
N PRO A 3 0.79 15.47 -3.80
CA PRO A 3 0.99 14.17 -4.46
C PRO A 3 2.45 13.71 -4.47
N ILE A 4 3.39 14.68 -4.53
CA ILE A 4 4.84 14.43 -4.53
C ILE A 4 5.27 13.78 -3.21
N PHE A 5 4.73 14.25 -2.09
CA PHE A 5 5.11 13.74 -0.77
C PHE A 5 4.66 12.29 -0.56
N LEU A 6 3.46 11.95 -1.03
CA LEU A 6 2.93 10.58 -0.96
C LEU A 6 3.73 9.61 -1.85
N ASN A 7 4.12 10.04 -3.04
CA ASN A 7 4.92 9.22 -3.94
C ASN A 7 6.32 8.95 -3.36
N ILE A 8 6.98 9.97 -2.79
CA ILE A 8 8.28 9.81 -2.13
C ILE A 8 8.17 8.86 -0.94
N LEU A 9 7.12 8.98 -0.13
CA LEU A 9 6.88 8.06 1.00
C LEU A 9 6.69 6.61 0.54
N ALA A 10 5.97 6.40 -0.57
CA ALA A 10 5.81 5.08 -1.16
C ALA A 10 7.14 4.52 -1.67
N GLU A 11 7.92 5.30 -2.43
CA GLU A 11 9.24 4.89 -2.96
C GLU A 11 10.24 4.53 -1.86
N VAL A 12 10.35 5.35 -0.81
CA VAL A 12 11.25 5.08 0.33
C VAL A 12 10.87 3.77 1.03
N PHE A 13 9.58 3.45 1.05
CA PHE A 13 9.08 2.19 1.60
C PHE A 13 9.40 0.99 0.72
N GLU A 14 9.27 1.15 -0.59
CA GLU A 14 9.60 0.13 -1.58
C GLU A 14 11.08 -0.27 -1.51
N MET A 15 11.99 0.68 -1.23
CA MET A 15 13.41 0.37 -1.06
C MET A 15 13.71 -0.61 0.10
N ARG A 16 12.81 -0.72 1.10
CA ARG A 16 12.95 -1.70 2.19
C ARG A 16 12.39 -3.10 1.85
N ASP A 17 11.53 -3.21 0.84
CA ASP A 17 10.89 -4.47 0.44
C ASP A 17 10.65 -4.50 -1.09
N PRO A 18 11.68 -4.85 -1.89
CA PRO A 18 11.64 -4.72 -3.35
C PRO A 18 10.63 -5.63 -4.06
N TYR A 19 9.93 -6.52 -3.33
CA TYR A 19 8.90 -7.39 -3.90
C TYR A 19 7.49 -6.75 -3.99
N ARG A 20 7.31 -5.51 -3.50
CA ARG A 20 5.97 -4.93 -3.25
C ARG A 20 5.37 -4.02 -4.31
N ASP A 21 6.18 -3.37 -5.14
CA ASP A 21 5.73 -2.38 -6.15
C ASP A 21 4.57 -2.94 -7.01
N SER A 22 4.64 -4.23 -7.33
CA SER A 22 3.61 -4.89 -8.12
C SER A 22 2.34 -5.23 -7.32
N HIS A 23 2.42 -5.58 -6.04
CA HIS A 23 1.27 -6.07 -5.27
C HIS A 23 0.34 -4.95 -4.82
N GLN A 24 0.88 -3.93 -4.15
CA GLN A 24 0.07 -2.84 -3.59
C GLN A 24 -0.64 -2.05 -4.70
N LYS A 25 0.06 -1.82 -5.81
CA LYS A 25 -0.50 -1.20 -7.01
C LYS A 25 -1.63 -2.03 -7.63
N ARG A 26 -1.47 -3.36 -7.75
CA ARG A 26 -2.55 -4.25 -8.23
C ARG A 26 -3.77 -4.24 -7.30
N VAL A 27 -3.55 -4.27 -5.98
CA VAL A 27 -4.63 -4.19 -4.98
C VAL A 27 -5.36 -2.86 -5.10
N SER A 28 -4.63 -1.75 -5.17
CA SER A 28 -5.20 -0.40 -5.37
C SER A 28 -6.02 -0.32 -6.66
N GLN A 29 -5.50 -0.83 -7.78
CA GLN A 29 -6.20 -0.86 -9.06
C GLN A 29 -7.50 -1.67 -9.00
N LEU A 30 -7.47 -2.85 -8.38
CA LEU A 30 -8.66 -3.69 -8.23
C LEU A 30 -9.71 -3.02 -7.34
N ALA A 31 -9.29 -2.42 -6.22
CA ALA A 31 -10.18 -1.70 -5.32
C ALA A 31 -10.84 -0.50 -6.02
N CYS A 32 -10.08 0.27 -6.81
CA CYS A 32 -10.64 1.36 -7.60
C CYS A 32 -11.61 0.87 -8.68
N ALA A 33 -11.34 -0.28 -9.32
CA ALA A 33 -12.27 -0.87 -10.29
C ALA A 33 -13.59 -1.28 -9.62
N MET A 34 -13.53 -1.94 -8.47
CA MET A 34 -14.73 -2.28 -7.69
C MET A 34 -15.51 -1.04 -7.25
N ALA A 35 -14.81 0.01 -6.80
CA ALA A 35 -15.43 1.27 -6.38
C ALA A 35 -16.18 1.97 -7.54
N ARG A 36 -15.64 1.90 -8.76
CA ARG A 36 -16.31 2.40 -9.96
C ARG A 36 -17.57 1.61 -10.29
N GLU A 37 -17.51 0.28 -10.25
CA GLU A 37 -18.68 -0.59 -10.44
C GLU A 37 -19.79 -0.31 -9.39
N MET A 38 -19.39 0.11 -8.18
CA MET A 38 -20.31 0.52 -7.11
C MET A 38 -20.85 1.96 -7.25
N ASN A 39 -20.47 2.69 -8.31
CA ASN A 39 -20.84 4.09 -8.54
C ASN A 39 -20.46 5.04 -7.39
N LEU A 40 -19.32 4.81 -6.74
CA LEU A 40 -18.81 5.73 -5.73
C LEU A 40 -18.33 7.06 -6.36
N PRO A 41 -18.42 8.19 -5.63
CA PRO A 41 -17.84 9.45 -6.08
C PRO A 41 -16.34 9.35 -6.37
N GLU A 42 -15.86 10.06 -7.39
CA GLU A 42 -14.44 10.07 -7.78
C GLU A 42 -13.50 10.48 -6.63
N GLU A 43 -13.94 11.37 -5.74
CA GLU A 43 -13.18 11.74 -4.54
C GLU A 43 -12.93 10.53 -3.62
N GLN A 44 -13.93 9.64 -3.48
CA GLN A 44 -13.79 8.41 -2.71
C GLN A 44 -12.90 7.40 -3.42
N ILE A 45 -13.01 7.29 -4.75
CA ILE A 45 -12.15 6.42 -5.56
C ILE A 45 -10.69 6.86 -5.44
N GLU A 46 -10.42 8.16 -5.46
CA GLU A 46 -9.08 8.71 -5.25
C GLU A 46 -8.56 8.43 -3.84
N GLY A 47 -9.42 8.54 -2.82
CA GLY A 47 -9.10 8.12 -1.45
C GLY A 47 -8.73 6.64 -1.36
N ILE A 48 -9.50 5.76 -2.02
CA ILE A 48 -9.22 4.32 -2.12
C ILE A 48 -7.88 4.06 -2.81
N ARG A 49 -7.58 4.81 -3.89
CA ARG A 49 -6.31 4.68 -4.62
C ARG A 49 -5.12 4.96 -3.71
N VAL A 50 -5.16 6.10 -3.02
CA VAL A 50 -4.12 6.52 -2.08
C VAL A 50 -4.00 5.53 -0.93
N ALA A 51 -5.12 5.15 -0.31
CA ALA A 51 -5.14 4.18 0.78
C ALA A 51 -4.56 2.82 0.36
N GLY A 52 -4.92 2.31 -0.81
CA GLY A 52 -4.40 1.04 -1.34
C GLY A 52 -2.88 1.05 -1.53
N ASN A 53 -2.32 2.19 -1.97
CA ASN A 53 -0.88 2.34 -2.15
C ASN A 53 -0.10 2.37 -0.83
N ILE A 54 -0.72 2.84 0.27
CA ILE A 54 -0.02 3.03 1.55
C ILE A 54 -0.57 2.17 2.70
N HIS A 55 -1.51 1.25 2.44
CA HIS A 55 -2.22 0.50 3.50
C HIS A 55 -1.29 -0.25 4.47
N ASP A 56 -0.11 -0.61 3.98
CA ASP A 56 0.88 -1.43 4.64
C ASP A 56 2.07 -0.62 5.16
N ILE A 57 1.96 0.73 5.15
CA ILE A 57 2.99 1.67 5.63
C ILE A 57 3.27 1.55 7.13
N GLY A 58 2.45 0.82 7.90
CA GLY A 58 2.74 0.52 9.30
C GLY A 58 3.94 -0.43 9.49
N LYS A 59 4.32 -1.17 8.44
CA LYS A 59 5.35 -2.23 8.52
C LYS A 59 6.78 -1.69 8.69
N ILE A 60 7.05 -0.40 8.49
CA ILE A 60 8.37 0.23 8.75
C ILE A 60 8.78 0.16 10.21
N SER A 61 7.80 0.15 11.10
CA SER A 61 8.01 0.07 12.55
C SER A 61 8.30 -1.36 13.02
N VAL A 62 8.17 -2.36 12.14
CA VAL A 62 8.41 -3.77 12.46
C VAL A 62 9.87 -4.13 12.12
N PRO A 63 10.63 -4.75 13.06
CA PRO A 63 11.97 -5.26 12.79
C PRO A 63 12.00 -6.26 11.62
N MET A 64 13.06 -6.21 10.80
CA MET A 64 13.18 -7.05 9.60
C MET A 64 13.23 -8.54 9.94
N GLU A 65 13.80 -8.90 11.08
CA GLU A 65 13.90 -10.27 11.58
C GLU A 65 12.53 -10.88 11.88
N ILE A 66 11.53 -10.03 12.15
CA ILE A 66 10.13 -10.45 12.33
C ILE A 66 9.42 -10.44 10.98
N LEU A 67 9.60 -9.38 10.18
CA LEU A 67 8.90 -9.18 8.92
C LEU A 67 9.28 -10.23 7.86
N SER A 68 10.53 -10.69 7.86
CA SER A 68 11.07 -11.67 6.91
C SER A 68 11.13 -13.11 7.46
N LYS A 69 10.63 -13.34 8.67
CA LYS A 69 10.71 -14.65 9.32
C LYS A 69 9.92 -15.71 8.52
N PRO A 70 10.58 -16.77 8.00
CA PRO A 70 9.85 -17.87 7.39
C PRO A 70 9.09 -18.67 8.47
N GLY A 71 7.83 -19.00 8.20
CA GLY A 71 6.97 -19.76 9.13
C GLY A 71 6.21 -18.90 10.12
N ARG A 72 5.65 -19.50 11.18
CA ARG A 72 4.82 -18.78 12.16
C ARG A 72 5.66 -17.77 12.96
N VAL A 73 5.15 -16.55 13.06
CA VAL A 73 5.57 -15.61 14.08
C VAL A 73 5.05 -16.15 15.41
N ASN A 74 5.97 -16.59 16.27
CA ASN A 74 5.66 -17.00 17.64
C ASN A 74 5.93 -15.81 18.55
N LYS A 75 5.18 -15.71 19.66
CA LYS A 75 5.36 -14.69 20.69
C LYS A 75 6.70 -14.85 21.41
#